data_AF-A0A6L4ZBF0-F1
#
_entry.id   AF-A0A6L4ZBF0-F1
#
_cell.length_a   1.000
_cell.length_b   1.000
_cell.length_c   1.000
_cell.angle_alpha   90.00
_cell.angle_beta   90.00
_cell.angle_gamma   90.00
#
_symmetry.space_group_name_H-M   'P 1'
#
loop_
_entity.id
_entity.type
_entity.pdbx_description
1 polymer ?
#
loop_
_entity_poly.entity_id
_entity_poly.type
_entity_poly.pdbx_seq_one_letter_code
_entity_poly.pdbx_strand_id
1 'polypeptide(L)'
;MKHLFALLVFCAGSLFFQPAVAQTRDSITETTVPQVETTANKGNANVLLTQMPTPSFKIKSVLKGILGMVVLLVIGFLFSKDRRNIPWKTVAVGLIIQIVLAIGVLYVPFIRTTFEFFGQIFVKILDFTKAGSEFLLGDLMNAETYGFIFLFQVLPTIIFFSALTSLLFYWGIIQKVVYALAWVFTKALKISGAEALSVAGNIFLGQTESPLMIKAYLEKMGKSEILLVMTGVTLLCLEETTRYSGSNLPNIF
;
A
#
# COMPACT_ATOMS: atom_id res chain seq x y z
N MET A 1 -27.60 -19.41 6.32
CA MET A 1 -26.84 -18.26 5.75
C MET A 1 -26.28 -17.32 6.82
N LYS A 2 -27.04 -16.88 7.83
CA LYS A 2 -26.53 -16.01 8.92
C LYS A 2 -25.43 -16.66 9.80
N HIS A 3 -25.59 -17.93 10.15
CA HIS A 3 -24.57 -18.67 10.94
C HIS A 3 -23.29 -18.97 10.16
N LEU A 4 -23.38 -19.15 8.84
CA LEU A 4 -22.21 -19.33 7.98
C LEU A 4 -21.40 -18.02 7.86
N PHE A 5 -22.09 -16.88 7.80
CA PHE A 5 -21.47 -15.55 7.81
C PHE A 5 -20.75 -15.26 9.14
N ALA A 6 -21.41 -15.53 10.27
CA ALA A 6 -20.82 -15.36 11.59
C ALA A 6 -19.59 -16.26 11.80
N LEU A 7 -19.64 -17.51 11.33
CA LEU A 7 -18.54 -18.47 11.45
C LEU A 7 -17.36 -18.10 10.53
N LEU A 8 -17.60 -17.53 9.34
CA LEU A 8 -16.54 -17.04 8.44
C LEU A 8 -15.88 -15.76 8.97
N VAL A 9 -16.65 -14.83 9.54
CA VAL A 9 -16.12 -13.61 10.18
C VAL A 9 -15.33 -13.96 11.44
N PHE A 10 -15.80 -14.92 12.24
CA PHE A 10 -15.08 -15.41 13.42
C PHE A 10 -13.80 -16.16 13.04
N CYS A 11 -13.83 -16.97 11.98
CA CYS A 11 -12.67 -17.72 11.49
C CYS A 11 -11.63 -16.83 10.79
N ALA A 12 -12.07 -15.80 10.05
CA ALA A 12 -11.18 -14.77 9.51
C ALA A 12 -10.58 -13.90 10.62
N GLY A 13 -11.37 -13.56 11.65
CA GLY A 13 -10.91 -12.84 12.83
C GLY A 13 -9.86 -13.62 13.64
N SER A 14 -10.01 -14.94 13.78
CA SER A 14 -9.04 -15.78 14.50
C SER A 14 -7.79 -16.15 13.68
N LEU A 15 -7.87 -16.14 12.34
CA LEU A 15 -6.71 -16.36 11.46
C LEU A 15 -5.84 -15.10 11.30
N PHE A 16 -6.41 -13.90 11.43
CA PHE A 16 -5.64 -12.64 11.52
C PHE A 16 -5.14 -12.32 12.93
N PHE A 17 -5.73 -12.96 13.96
CA PHE A 17 -5.27 -12.89 15.34
C PHE A 17 -4.32 -14.06 15.64
N GLN A 18 -3.21 -14.14 14.91
CA GLN A 18 -2.07 -14.89 15.45
C GLN A 18 -1.44 -14.04 16.55
N PRO A 19 -1.26 -14.55 17.78
CA PRO A 19 -0.35 -13.90 18.70
C PRO A 19 1.01 -13.91 17.98
N ALA A 20 1.70 -12.78 17.98
CA ALA A 20 3.11 -12.78 17.66
C ALA A 20 3.78 -13.80 18.58
N VAL A 21 4.05 -15.00 18.06
CA VAL A 21 4.94 -15.94 18.72
C VAL A 21 6.28 -15.23 18.66
N ALA A 22 6.61 -14.57 19.78
CA ALA A 22 7.95 -14.16 20.08
C ALA A 22 8.85 -15.35 19.75
N GLN A 23 9.79 -15.13 18.82
CA GLN A 23 10.83 -16.10 18.60
C GLN A 23 11.73 -16.04 19.84
N THR A 24 11.34 -16.82 20.84
CA THR A 24 12.06 -17.06 22.08
C THR A 24 13.44 -17.56 21.70
N ARG A 25 14.45 -16.69 21.84
CA ARG A 25 15.86 -17.10 21.92
C ARG A 25 16.05 -17.76 23.28
N ASP A 26 15.68 -19.03 23.39
CA ASP A 26 16.12 -19.86 24.51
C ASP A 26 17.46 -20.52 24.18
N SER A 27 18.47 -19.90 24.79
CA SER A 27 19.54 -20.49 25.60
C SER A 27 20.69 -21.31 25.00
N ILE A 28 21.86 -20.62 25.02
CA ILE A 28 23.18 -20.99 25.62
C ILE A 28 23.80 -22.33 25.20
N THR A 29 25.03 -22.30 24.65
CA THR A 29 26.28 -22.74 25.32
C THR A 29 27.46 -22.69 24.34
N GLU A 30 28.46 -21.87 24.71
CA GLU A 30 29.92 -21.96 24.44
C GLU A 30 30.40 -22.37 23.03
N THR A 31 31.35 -21.66 22.42
CA THR A 31 32.73 -21.63 22.93
C THR A 31 33.52 -20.49 22.26
N THR A 32 34.35 -19.84 23.07
CA THR A 32 35.60 -19.11 22.74
C THR A 32 35.51 -17.71 22.12
N VAL A 33 35.76 -16.71 22.97
CA VAL A 33 36.53 -15.51 22.61
C VAL A 33 38.02 -15.87 22.72
N PRO A 34 38.87 -15.46 21.77
CA PRO A 34 39.89 -14.49 22.16
C PRO A 34 39.90 -13.25 21.26
N GLN A 35 40.17 -12.13 21.93
CA GLN A 35 40.48 -10.80 21.40
C GLN A 35 41.76 -10.85 20.54
N VAL A 36 41.79 -10.16 19.39
CA VAL A 36 43.00 -9.49 18.86
C VAL A 36 42.60 -8.22 18.10
N GLU A 37 43.34 -7.16 18.41
CA GLU A 37 43.30 -5.80 17.90
C GLU A 37 43.60 -5.64 16.40
N THR A 38 43.07 -4.55 15.85
CA THR A 38 43.64 -3.65 14.83
C THR A 38 44.64 -4.26 13.83
N THR A 39 44.19 -4.51 12.60
CA THR A 39 44.98 -4.18 11.41
C THR A 39 44.06 -3.81 10.26
N ALA A 40 44.16 -2.56 9.82
CA ALA A 40 43.60 -2.12 8.55
C ALA A 40 44.29 -2.87 7.41
N ASN A 41 43.56 -3.68 6.65
CA ASN A 41 43.98 -4.07 5.30
C ASN A 41 42.77 -4.43 4.43
N LYS A 42 42.52 -3.54 3.46
CA LYS A 42 41.97 -3.76 2.11
C LYS A 42 41.42 -5.18 1.84
N GLY A 43 40.11 -5.32 1.55
CA GLY A 43 39.67 -6.47 0.75
C GLY A 43 38.32 -7.16 0.97
N ASN A 44 37.37 -6.73 1.81
CA ASN A 44 36.27 -7.65 2.20
C ASN A 44 34.82 -7.21 1.90
N ALA A 45 34.59 -6.37 0.89
CA ALA A 45 33.21 -6.13 0.39
C ALA A 45 32.54 -7.42 -0.14
N ASN A 46 33.34 -8.43 -0.49
CA ASN A 46 32.85 -9.70 -1.03
C ASN A 46 32.29 -10.65 0.05
N VAL A 47 32.60 -10.45 1.34
CA VAL A 47 32.17 -11.36 2.41
C VAL A 47 30.75 -11.04 2.89
N LEU A 48 30.37 -9.75 2.93
CA LEU A 48 29.01 -9.32 3.25
C LEU A 48 28.00 -9.61 2.12
N LEU A 49 28.46 -9.72 0.88
CA LEU A 49 27.62 -10.13 -0.25
C LEU A 49 27.34 -11.64 -0.27
N THR A 50 28.08 -12.44 0.50
CA THR A 50 27.92 -13.91 0.53
C THR A 50 26.85 -14.38 1.52
N GLN A 51 26.35 -13.49 2.40
CA GLN A 51 25.39 -13.86 3.45
C GLN A 51 23.95 -13.36 3.21
N MET A 52 23.62 -12.82 2.04
CA MET A 52 22.21 -12.67 1.69
C MET A 52 21.65 -14.06 1.35
N PRO A 53 20.60 -14.54 2.02
CA PRO A 53 19.84 -15.67 1.52
C PRO A 53 19.42 -15.31 0.11
N THR A 54 19.99 -15.98 -0.89
CA THR A 54 19.45 -15.93 -2.26
C THR A 54 17.95 -16.10 -2.13
N PRO A 55 17.11 -15.27 -2.77
CA PRO A 55 15.66 -15.44 -2.75
C PRO A 55 15.33 -16.78 -3.39
N SER A 56 15.38 -17.84 -2.58
CA SER A 56 14.97 -19.16 -2.96
C SER A 56 13.47 -19.07 -3.10
N PHE A 57 13.00 -19.04 -4.34
CA PHE A 57 11.60 -19.26 -4.68
C PHE A 57 11.22 -20.66 -4.20
N LYS A 58 10.94 -20.78 -2.90
CA LYS A 58 10.39 -21.99 -2.33
C LYS A 58 9.01 -22.12 -2.93
N ILE A 59 8.81 -23.13 -3.77
CA ILE A 59 7.51 -23.46 -4.38
C ILE A 59 6.39 -23.43 -3.33
N LYS A 60 6.69 -23.84 -2.10
CA LYS A 60 5.76 -23.78 -0.95
C LYS A 60 5.25 -22.36 -0.64
N SER A 61 6.05 -21.31 -0.80
CA SER A 61 5.65 -19.92 -0.57
C SER A 61 4.76 -19.39 -1.70
N VAL A 62 5.14 -19.68 -2.94
CA VAL A 62 4.33 -19.31 -4.12
C VAL A 62 2.97 -20.00 -4.07
N LEU A 63 2.95 -21.29 -3.71
CA LEU A 63 1.71 -22.06 -3.57
C LEU A 63 0.79 -21.49 -2.48
N LYS A 64 1.34 -21.04 -1.35
CA LYS A 64 0.56 -20.33 -0.31
C LYS A 64 -0.04 -19.02 -0.83
N GLY A 65 0.72 -18.24 -1.59
CA GLY A 65 0.22 -17.00 -2.20
C GLY A 65 -0.92 -17.26 -3.20
N ILE A 66 -0.74 -18.23 -4.09
CA ILE A 66 -1.79 -18.65 -5.04
C ILE A 66 -3.02 -19.18 -4.31
N LEU A 67 -2.82 -19.99 -3.27
CA LEU A 67 -3.93 -20.52 -2.46
C LEU A 67 -4.72 -19.38 -1.79
N GLY A 68 -4.05 -18.39 -1.22
CA GLY A 68 -4.71 -17.21 -0.65
C GLY A 68 -5.55 -16.46 -1.68
N MET A 69 -5.00 -16.26 -2.88
CA MET A 69 -5.69 -15.60 -4.00
C MET A 69 -6.94 -16.36 -4.45
N VAL A 70 -6.86 -17.69 -4.55
CA VAL A 70 -8.00 -18.56 -4.87
C VAL A 70 -9.06 -18.50 -3.77
N VAL A 71 -8.67 -18.54 -2.49
CA VAL A 71 -9.60 -18.44 -1.36
C VAL A 71 -10.36 -17.12 -1.40
N LEU A 72 -9.69 -15.99 -1.66
CA LEU A 72 -10.35 -14.69 -1.79
C LEU A 72 -11.35 -14.65 -2.95
N LEU A 73 -11.01 -15.24 -4.11
CA LEU A 73 -11.92 -15.37 -5.24
C LEU A 73 -13.14 -16.24 -4.90
N VAL A 74 -12.94 -17.35 -4.17
CA VAL A 74 -14.03 -18.23 -3.73
C VAL A 74 -14.96 -17.52 -2.75
N ILE A 75 -14.41 -16.74 -1.80
CA ILE A 75 -15.21 -15.93 -0.87
C ILE A 75 -16.04 -14.90 -1.67
N GLY A 76 -15.43 -14.17 -2.59
CA GLY A 76 -16.13 -13.23 -3.46
C GLY A 76 -17.24 -13.90 -4.28
N PHE A 77 -16.99 -15.10 -4.81
CA PHE A 77 -17.98 -15.89 -5.53
C PHE A 77 -19.14 -16.36 -4.64
N LEU A 78 -18.85 -16.75 -3.39
CA LEU A 78 -19.87 -17.23 -2.44
C LEU A 78 -20.83 -16.11 -2.03
N PHE A 79 -20.30 -14.89 -1.83
CA PHE A 79 -21.06 -13.68 -1.50
C PHE A 79 -21.67 -12.96 -2.70
N SER A 80 -21.38 -13.41 -3.93
CA SER A 80 -21.97 -12.82 -5.13
C SER A 80 -23.48 -13.04 -5.17
N LYS A 81 -24.21 -11.94 -5.44
CA LYS A 81 -25.67 -11.94 -5.57
C LYS A 81 -26.14 -12.73 -6.80
N ASP A 82 -25.41 -12.62 -7.91
CA ASP A 82 -25.72 -13.31 -9.16
C ASP A 82 -24.47 -14.04 -9.66
N ARG A 83 -24.41 -15.35 -9.38
CA ARG A 83 -23.25 -16.20 -9.69
C ARG A 83 -23.15 -16.56 -11.16
N ARG A 84 -24.23 -16.40 -11.94
CA ARG A 84 -24.27 -16.74 -13.36
C ARG A 84 -23.82 -15.59 -14.26
N ASN A 85 -24.06 -14.35 -13.84
CA ASN A 85 -23.72 -13.16 -14.62
C ASN A 85 -22.37 -12.52 -14.24
N ILE A 86 -21.41 -13.31 -13.73
CA ILE A 86 -20.09 -12.78 -13.36
C ILE A 86 -19.25 -12.58 -14.64
N PRO A 87 -18.75 -11.35 -14.91
CA PRO A 87 -17.89 -11.09 -16.06
C PRO A 87 -16.46 -11.61 -15.78
N TRP A 88 -16.25 -12.92 -15.92
CA TRP A 88 -14.97 -13.59 -15.67
C TRP A 88 -13.79 -13.00 -16.46
N LYS A 89 -14.05 -12.40 -17.63
CA LYS A 89 -13.05 -11.68 -18.40
C LYS A 89 -12.51 -10.46 -17.64
N THR A 90 -13.38 -9.65 -17.06
CA THR A 90 -12.98 -8.46 -16.28
C THR A 90 -12.24 -8.85 -15.01
N VAL A 91 -12.72 -9.89 -14.31
CA VAL A 91 -12.05 -10.42 -13.11
C VAL A 91 -10.65 -10.93 -13.44
N ALA A 92 -10.50 -11.74 -14.49
CA ALA A 92 -9.21 -12.29 -14.90
C ALA A 92 -8.25 -11.21 -15.37
N VAL A 93 -8.71 -10.22 -16.14
CA VAL A 93 -7.87 -9.10 -16.59
C VAL A 93 -7.41 -8.25 -15.40
N GLY A 94 -8.29 -7.95 -14.44
CA GLY A 94 -7.89 -7.23 -13.22
C GLY A 94 -6.83 -7.99 -12.43
N LEU A 95 -7.01 -9.31 -12.29
CA LEU A 95 -6.06 -10.19 -11.63
C LEU A 95 -4.67 -10.17 -12.31
N ILE A 96 -4.66 -10.26 -13.65
CA ILE A 96 -3.43 -10.22 -14.44
C ILE A 96 -2.75 -8.86 -14.29
N ILE A 97 -3.49 -7.76 -14.36
CA ILE A 97 -2.92 -6.41 -14.20
C ILE A 97 -2.28 -6.25 -12.81
N GLN A 98 -2.92 -6.74 -11.75
CA GLN A 98 -2.35 -6.71 -10.40
C GLN A 98 -1.04 -7.51 -10.31
N ILE A 99 -1.00 -8.73 -10.86
CA ILE A 99 0.19 -9.58 -10.85
C ILE A 99 1.31 -8.97 -11.71
N VAL A 100 0.98 -8.47 -12.91
CA VAL A 100 1.93 -7.81 -13.81
C VAL A 100 2.52 -6.57 -13.16
N LEU A 101 1.72 -5.76 -12.48
CA LEU A 101 2.20 -4.58 -11.77
C LEU A 101 3.11 -4.97 -10.59
N ALA A 102 2.75 -6.00 -9.82
CA ALA A 102 3.57 -6.49 -8.72
C ALA A 102 4.94 -7.01 -9.19
N ILE A 103 4.96 -7.85 -10.23
CA ILE A 103 6.21 -8.38 -10.81
C ILE A 103 7.00 -7.26 -11.48
N GLY A 104 6.32 -6.34 -12.17
CA GLY A 104 6.90 -5.18 -12.82
C GLY A 104 7.71 -4.34 -11.85
N VAL A 105 7.10 -3.93 -10.74
CA VAL A 105 7.77 -3.12 -9.71
C VAL A 105 8.88 -3.89 -9.00
N LEU A 106 8.70 -5.18 -8.71
CA LEU A 106 9.66 -5.96 -7.92
C LEU A 106 10.91 -6.38 -8.72
N TYR A 107 10.73 -6.79 -9.99
CA TYR A 107 11.76 -7.49 -10.76
C TYR A 107 12.30 -6.70 -11.96
N VAL A 108 11.51 -5.81 -12.57
CA VAL A 108 11.95 -5.10 -13.79
C VAL A 108 12.80 -3.89 -13.41
N PRO A 109 14.10 -3.85 -13.76
CA PRO A 109 15.00 -2.80 -13.31
C PRO A 109 14.60 -1.42 -13.82
N PHE A 110 14.12 -1.33 -15.06
CA PHE A 110 13.65 -0.08 -15.64
C PHE A 110 12.47 0.52 -14.86
N ILE A 111 11.52 -0.32 -14.42
CA ILE A 111 10.37 0.12 -13.61
C ILE A 111 10.87 0.56 -12.24
N ARG A 112 11.74 -0.22 -11.60
CA ARG A 112 12.35 0.15 -10.32
C ARG A 112 13.02 1.51 -10.36
N THR A 113 13.90 1.77 -11.34
CA THR A 113 14.59 3.08 -11.47
C THR A 113 13.60 4.23 -11.64
N THR A 114 12.51 4.00 -12.39
CA THR A 114 11.44 5.01 -12.54
C THR A 114 10.77 5.31 -11.20
N PHE A 115 10.41 4.28 -10.42
CA PHE A 115 9.84 4.45 -9.08
C PHE A 115 10.81 5.07 -8.09
N GLU A 116 12.10 4.72 -8.15
CA GLU A 116 13.16 5.35 -7.34
C GLU A 116 13.28 6.84 -7.65
N PHE A 117 13.23 7.22 -8.94
CA PHE A 117 13.23 8.62 -9.36
C PHE A 117 12.04 9.39 -8.77
N PHE A 118 10.82 8.84 -8.86
CA PHE A 118 9.66 9.44 -8.21
C PHE A 118 9.81 9.49 -6.69
N GLY A 119 10.33 8.43 -6.07
CA GLY A 119 10.62 8.38 -4.63
C GLY A 119 11.58 9.49 -4.19
N GLN A 120 12.64 9.75 -4.96
CA GLN A 120 13.56 10.85 -4.68
C GLN A 120 12.89 12.23 -4.76
N ILE A 121 11.94 12.42 -5.68
CA ILE A 121 11.15 13.65 -5.74
C ILE A 121 10.32 13.82 -4.45
N PHE A 122 9.65 12.74 -3.98
CA PHE A 122 8.91 12.78 -2.73
C PHE A 122 9.81 13.07 -1.53
N VAL A 123 10.99 12.46 -1.44
CA VAL A 123 11.97 12.74 -0.37
C VAL A 123 12.41 14.19 -0.39
N LYS A 124 12.71 14.78 -1.56
CA LYS A 124 13.04 16.20 -1.65
C LYS A 124 11.90 17.11 -1.18
N ILE A 125 10.65 16.74 -1.48
CA ILE A 125 9.47 17.46 -0.99
C ILE A 125 9.36 17.36 0.54
N LEU A 126 9.65 16.19 1.11
CA LEU A 126 9.72 16.00 2.57
C LEU A 126 10.81 16.86 3.20
N ASP A 127 11.98 16.99 2.55
CA ASP A 127 13.07 17.85 3.03
C ASP A 127 12.67 19.34 3.06
N PHE A 128 11.98 19.83 2.02
CA PHE A 128 11.44 21.20 2.03
C PHE A 128 10.39 21.41 3.12
N THR A 129 9.53 20.41 3.34
CA THR A 129 8.56 20.42 4.43
C THR A 129 9.26 20.49 5.79
N LYS A 130 10.30 19.68 5.98
CA LYS A 130 11.09 19.64 7.21
C LYS A 130 11.73 20.99 7.49
N ALA A 131 12.40 21.60 6.51
CA ALA A 131 12.97 22.93 6.63
C ALA A 131 11.92 24.01 6.99
N GLY A 132 10.73 23.94 6.38
CA GLY A 132 9.62 24.85 6.71
C GLY A 132 9.07 24.62 8.12
N SER A 133 9.06 23.37 8.58
CA SER A 133 8.55 23.01 9.91
C SER A 133 9.57 23.39 11.00
N GLU A 134 10.86 23.21 10.75
CA GLU A 134 11.95 23.69 11.62
C GLU A 134 11.93 25.22 11.74
N PHE A 135 11.62 25.94 10.66
CA PHE A 135 11.45 27.40 10.72
C PHE A 135 10.28 27.82 11.63
N LEU A 136 9.16 27.08 11.61
CA LEU A 136 7.96 27.42 12.39
C LEU A 136 8.03 26.96 13.86
N LEU A 137 8.61 25.79 14.11
CA LEU A 137 8.56 25.09 15.40
C LEU A 137 9.91 25.04 16.12
N GLY A 138 11.01 25.36 15.43
CA GLY A 138 12.36 25.39 15.98
C GLY A 138 12.76 24.06 16.64
N ASP A 139 13.28 24.15 17.86
CA ASP A 139 13.81 23.01 18.61
C ASP A 139 12.72 22.00 19.04
N LEU A 140 11.43 22.33 18.93
CA LEU A 140 10.33 21.39 19.21
C LEU A 140 10.25 20.23 18.22
N MET A 141 10.93 20.33 17.07
CA MET A 141 11.09 19.22 16.12
C MET A 141 12.24 18.28 16.46
N ASN A 142 13.08 18.65 17.43
CA ASN A 142 14.25 17.89 17.80
C ASN A 142 13.85 16.67 18.64
N ALA A 143 13.88 15.50 17.99
CA ALA A 143 13.53 14.23 18.61
C ALA A 143 14.49 13.82 19.74
N GLU A 144 15.71 14.34 19.75
CA GLU A 144 16.72 14.03 20.76
C GLU A 144 16.44 14.77 22.07
N THR A 145 15.94 16.00 22.00
CA THR A 145 15.65 16.85 23.17
C THR A 145 14.26 16.60 23.74
N TYR A 146 13.24 16.43 22.88
CA TYR A 146 11.83 16.38 23.28
C TYR A 146 11.13 15.04 22.99
N GLY A 147 11.83 14.08 22.39
CA GLY A 147 11.25 12.81 21.95
C GLY A 147 10.48 12.92 20.62
N PHE A 148 10.12 11.77 20.04
CA PHE A 148 9.30 11.72 18.82
C PHE A 148 7.86 12.16 19.14
N ILE A 149 7.54 13.42 18.85
CA ILE A 149 6.20 13.97 19.02
C ILE A 149 5.48 13.86 17.67
N PHE A 150 4.57 12.89 17.56
CA PHE A 150 3.78 12.62 16.35
C PHE A 150 3.18 13.89 15.74
N LEU A 151 2.64 14.77 16.58
CA LEU A 151 2.00 16.02 16.17
C LEU A 151 2.95 16.90 15.33
N PHE A 152 4.20 17.06 15.75
CA PHE A 152 5.14 18.00 15.13
C PHE A 152 5.93 17.40 13.98
N GLN A 153 6.03 16.06 13.89
CA GLN A 153 6.76 15.41 12.80
C GLN A 153 5.85 14.95 11.66
N VAL A 154 4.58 14.60 11.94
CA VAL A 154 3.69 14.03 10.93
C VAL A 154 2.69 15.05 10.39
N LEU A 155 2.10 15.91 11.24
CA LEU A 155 1.08 16.84 10.76
C LEU A 155 1.59 17.91 9.79
N PRO A 156 2.77 18.54 9.98
CA PRO A 156 3.24 19.55 9.04
C PRO A 156 3.41 19.01 7.63
N THR A 157 3.86 17.76 7.50
CA THR A 157 3.93 17.04 6.23
C THR A 157 2.57 16.89 5.58
N ILE A 158 1.54 16.50 6.33
CA ILE A 158 0.17 16.38 5.81
C ILE A 158 -0.35 17.75 5.33
N ILE A 159 -0.13 18.82 6.11
CA ILE A 159 -0.58 20.17 5.76
C ILE A 159 0.09 20.66 4.48
N PHE A 160 1.41 20.49 4.37
CA PHE A 160 2.16 20.87 3.18
C PHE A 160 1.70 20.09 1.94
N PHE A 161 1.59 18.76 2.03
CA PHE A 161 1.13 17.94 0.90
C PHE A 161 -0.32 18.23 0.52
N SER A 162 -1.20 18.53 1.49
CA SER A 162 -2.58 18.94 1.21
C SER A 162 -2.63 20.26 0.42
N ALA A 163 -1.83 21.26 0.83
CA ALA A 163 -1.71 22.52 0.10
C ALA A 163 -1.12 22.34 -1.31
N LEU A 164 -0.06 21.52 -1.44
CA LEU A 164 0.56 21.22 -2.73
C LEU A 164 -0.43 20.51 -3.68
N THR A 165 -1.18 19.54 -3.15
CA THR A 165 -2.18 18.80 -3.92
C THR A 165 -3.32 19.71 -4.38
N SER A 166 -3.79 20.61 -3.51
CA SER A 166 -4.79 21.64 -3.84
C SER A 166 -4.31 22.57 -4.97
N LEU A 167 -3.04 22.98 -4.93
CA LEU A 167 -2.43 23.78 -6.00
C LEU A 167 -2.38 23.01 -7.33
N LEU A 168 -1.96 21.74 -7.29
CA LEU A 168 -1.92 20.85 -8.45
C LEU A 168 -3.32 20.59 -9.04
N PHE A 169 -4.34 20.57 -8.18
CA PHE A 169 -5.74 20.47 -8.58
C PHE A 169 -6.24 21.75 -9.25
N TYR A 170 -5.91 22.92 -8.69
CA TYR A 170 -6.25 24.21 -9.32
C TYR A 170 -5.62 24.34 -10.72
N TRP A 171 -4.38 23.86 -10.88
CA TRP A 171 -3.68 23.92 -12.17
C TRP A 171 -4.15 22.89 -13.22
N GLY A 172 -5.05 21.99 -12.86
CA GLY A 172 -5.59 21.00 -13.80
C GLY A 172 -4.68 19.80 -14.05
N ILE A 173 -3.57 19.64 -13.31
CA ILE A 173 -2.59 18.56 -13.56
C ILE A 173 -3.16 17.21 -13.14
N ILE A 174 -3.74 17.15 -11.93
CA ILE A 174 -4.32 15.91 -11.39
C ILE A 174 -5.46 15.42 -12.27
N GLN A 175 -6.31 16.33 -12.77
CA GLN A 175 -7.43 15.99 -13.64
C GLN A 175 -6.97 15.33 -14.94
N LYS A 176 -5.86 15.80 -15.54
CA LYS A 176 -5.28 15.18 -16.74
C LYS A 176 -4.73 13.79 -16.45
N VAL A 177 -4.02 13.62 -15.35
CA VAL A 177 -3.44 12.32 -14.93
C VAL A 177 -4.55 11.32 -14.61
N VAL A 178 -5.55 11.74 -13.83
CA VAL A 178 -6.71 10.92 -13.46
C VAL A 178 -7.52 10.54 -14.69
N TYR A 179 -7.73 11.44 -15.66
CA TYR A 179 -8.40 11.11 -16.92
C TYR A 179 -7.62 10.08 -17.74
N ALA A 180 -6.30 10.23 -17.86
CA ALA A 180 -5.45 9.27 -18.56
C ALA A 180 -5.52 7.87 -17.90
N LEU A 181 -5.50 7.81 -16.56
CA LEU A 181 -5.59 6.56 -15.83
C LEU A 181 -6.99 5.93 -15.92
N ALA A 182 -8.05 6.74 -15.84
CA ALA A 182 -9.42 6.29 -16.05
C ALA A 182 -9.62 5.72 -17.46
N TRP A 183 -8.99 6.34 -18.48
CA TRP A 183 -9.01 5.83 -19.84
C TRP A 183 -8.32 4.45 -19.94
N VAL A 184 -7.17 4.27 -19.29
CA VAL A 184 -6.49 2.97 -19.20
C VAL A 184 -7.38 1.92 -18.55
N PHE A 185 -8.02 2.23 -17.42
CA PHE A 185 -8.92 1.29 -16.75
C PHE A 185 -10.16 0.96 -17.57
N THR A 186 -10.77 1.96 -18.20
CA THR A 186 -11.92 1.75 -19.12
C THR A 186 -11.52 0.81 -20.25
N LYS A 187 -10.33 0.98 -20.84
CA LYS A 187 -9.87 0.15 -21.96
C LYS A 187 -9.48 -1.26 -21.53
N ALA A 188 -8.79 -1.39 -20.40
CA ALA A 188 -8.28 -2.66 -19.91
C ALA A 188 -9.38 -3.53 -19.31
N LEU A 189 -10.20 -2.97 -18.42
CA LEU A 189 -11.21 -3.71 -17.65
C LEU A 189 -12.60 -3.72 -18.30
N LYS A 190 -12.82 -2.89 -19.34
CA LYS A 190 -14.13 -2.69 -20.00
C LYS A 190 -15.24 -2.27 -19.03
N ILE A 191 -14.87 -1.49 -18.02
CA ILE A 191 -15.77 -0.88 -17.04
C ILE A 191 -16.26 0.48 -17.54
N SER A 192 -17.28 1.05 -16.89
CA SER A 192 -17.80 2.36 -17.31
C SER A 192 -16.81 3.48 -17.01
N GLY A 193 -16.89 4.57 -17.78
CA GLY A 193 -16.02 5.74 -17.58
C GLY A 193 -16.19 6.36 -16.19
N ALA A 194 -17.39 6.31 -15.61
CA ALA A 194 -17.65 6.84 -14.27
C ALA A 194 -17.05 5.95 -13.17
N GLU A 195 -17.14 4.62 -13.31
CA GLU A 195 -16.44 3.67 -12.42
C GLU A 195 -14.93 3.86 -12.49
N ALA A 196 -14.37 3.92 -13.71
CA ALA A 196 -12.95 4.10 -13.93
C ALA A 196 -12.44 5.43 -13.38
N LEU A 197 -13.23 6.52 -13.53
CA LEU A 197 -12.87 7.83 -13.02
C LEU A 197 -12.87 7.86 -11.49
N SER A 198 -13.81 7.20 -10.83
CA SER A 198 -13.81 7.09 -9.38
C SER A 198 -12.65 6.25 -8.85
N VAL A 199 -12.32 5.13 -9.50
CA VAL A 199 -11.15 4.31 -9.10
C VAL A 199 -9.84 5.07 -9.32
N ALA A 200 -9.68 5.75 -10.45
CA ALA A 200 -8.51 6.57 -10.72
C ALA A 200 -8.42 7.78 -9.79
N GLY A 201 -9.55 8.43 -9.49
CA GLY A 201 -9.63 9.56 -8.56
C GLY A 201 -9.25 9.18 -7.14
N ASN A 202 -9.65 7.99 -6.67
CA ASN A 202 -9.30 7.48 -5.34
C ASN A 202 -7.78 7.38 -5.10
N ILE A 203 -6.97 7.22 -6.15
CA ILE A 203 -5.51 7.13 -6.04
C ILE A 203 -4.87 8.49 -5.69
N PHE A 204 -5.48 9.61 -6.12
CA PHE A 204 -4.85 10.94 -6.04
C PHE A 204 -5.61 11.98 -5.21
N LEU A 205 -6.94 11.89 -5.15
CA LEU A 205 -7.82 12.90 -4.55
C LEU A 205 -8.40 12.45 -3.21
N GLY A 206 -8.19 11.18 -2.84
CA GLY A 206 -8.71 10.63 -1.59
C GLY A 206 -10.21 10.32 -1.63
N GLN A 207 -10.70 9.82 -0.49
CA GLN A 207 -12.00 9.15 -0.34
C GLN A 207 -13.22 10.07 -0.51
N THR A 208 -13.07 11.36 -0.23
CA THR A 208 -14.19 12.33 -0.24
C THR A 208 -14.27 13.12 -1.55
N GLU A 209 -13.15 13.32 -2.23
CA GLU A 209 -13.08 14.12 -3.46
C GLU A 209 -13.34 13.29 -4.72
N SER A 210 -12.99 12.01 -4.71
CA SER A 210 -13.21 11.11 -5.85
C SER A 210 -14.70 10.90 -6.19
N PRO A 211 -15.61 10.63 -5.21
CA PRO A 211 -17.04 10.57 -5.50
C PRO A 211 -17.62 11.92 -5.97
N LEU A 212 -17.02 13.05 -5.58
CA LEU A 212 -17.45 14.37 -5.99
C LEU A 212 -17.23 14.59 -7.51
N MET A 213 -16.15 14.05 -8.07
CA MET A 213 -15.88 14.12 -9.52
C MET A 213 -16.94 13.43 -10.38
N ILE A 214 -17.53 12.35 -9.86
CA ILE A 214 -18.54 11.55 -10.57
C ILE A 214 -19.97 11.89 -10.13
N LYS A 215 -20.17 12.95 -9.34
CA LYS A 215 -21.47 13.29 -8.73
C LYS A 215 -22.62 13.36 -9.74
N ALA A 216 -22.39 13.96 -10.91
CA ALA A 216 -23.39 14.08 -11.97
C ALA A 216 -23.78 12.74 -12.63
N TYR A 217 -22.97 11.71 -12.45
CA TYR A 217 -23.18 10.37 -13.01
C TYR A 217 -23.78 9.40 -11.98
N LEU A 218 -23.69 9.68 -10.67
CA LEU A 218 -24.17 8.79 -9.60
C LEU A 218 -25.65 8.44 -9.74
N GLU A 219 -26.50 9.38 -10.16
CA GLU A 219 -27.94 9.16 -10.32
C GLU A 219 -28.27 8.17 -11.45
N LYS A 220 -27.36 8.01 -12.41
CA LYS A 220 -27.55 7.16 -13.60
C LYS A 220 -26.80 5.84 -13.49
N MET A 221 -26.06 5.61 -12.40
CA MET A 221 -25.26 4.41 -12.22
C MET A 221 -26.09 3.19 -11.83
N GLY A 222 -25.71 2.05 -12.37
CA GLY A 222 -26.21 0.74 -11.98
C GLY A 222 -25.74 0.32 -10.58
N LYS A 223 -26.42 -0.67 -10.00
CA LYS A 223 -26.12 -1.18 -8.64
C LYS A 223 -24.69 -1.72 -8.51
N SER A 224 -24.15 -2.34 -9.56
CA SER A 224 -22.77 -2.84 -9.58
C SER A 224 -21.74 -1.71 -9.62
N GLU A 225 -22.06 -0.62 -10.33
CA GLU A 225 -21.17 0.55 -10.43
C GLU A 225 -21.09 1.29 -9.10
N ILE A 226 -22.23 1.50 -8.44
CA ILE A 226 -22.28 2.06 -7.09
C ILE A 226 -21.53 1.17 -6.09
N LEU A 227 -21.70 -0.16 -6.17
CA LEU A 227 -20.98 -1.10 -5.31
C LEU A 227 -19.46 -1.00 -5.50
N LEU A 228 -18.99 -0.84 -6.75
CA LEU A 228 -17.58 -0.67 -7.05
C LEU A 228 -17.03 0.64 -6.46
N VAL A 229 -17.75 1.76 -6.65
CA VAL A 229 -17.40 3.06 -6.07
C VAL A 229 -17.30 2.97 -4.54
N MET A 230 -18.30 2.38 -3.88
CA MET A 230 -18.32 2.22 -2.44
C MET A 230 -17.18 1.32 -1.95
N THR A 231 -16.91 0.20 -2.61
CA THR A 231 -15.83 -0.72 -2.23
C THR A 231 -14.47 -0.04 -2.32
N GLY A 232 -14.24 0.78 -3.36
CA GLY A 232 -13.00 1.54 -3.51
C GLY A 232 -12.79 2.56 -2.38
N VAL A 233 -13.84 3.28 -1.99
CA VAL A 233 -13.77 4.30 -0.91
C VAL A 233 -13.63 3.62 0.46
N THR A 234 -14.41 2.57 0.74
CA THR A 234 -14.36 1.86 2.03
C THR A 234 -13.01 1.18 2.26
N LEU A 235 -12.41 0.55 1.24
CA LEU A 235 -11.12 -0.12 1.38
C LEU A 235 -10.02 0.86 1.81
N LEU A 236 -9.97 2.04 1.17
CA LEU A 236 -9.01 3.08 1.55
C LEU A 236 -9.27 3.61 2.97
N CYS A 237 -10.54 3.78 3.35
CA CYS A 237 -10.90 4.26 4.69
C CYS A 237 -10.44 3.30 5.79
N LEU A 238 -10.61 1.99 5.54
CA LEU A 238 -10.15 0.95 6.43
C LEU A 238 -8.62 0.92 6.52
N GLU A 239 -7.91 1.10 5.40
CA GLU A 239 -6.43 1.14 5.39
C GLU A 239 -5.87 2.35 6.14
N GLU A 240 -6.50 3.51 6.02
CA GLU A 240 -6.12 4.70 6.78
C GLU A 240 -6.39 4.51 8.28
N THR A 241 -7.52 3.89 8.63
CA THR A 241 -7.87 3.56 10.03
C THR A 241 -6.92 2.53 10.63
N THR A 242 -6.53 1.48 9.89
CA THR A 242 -5.56 0.48 10.37
C THR A 242 -4.15 1.05 10.47
N ARG A 243 -3.75 1.97 9.59
CA ARG A 243 -2.48 2.71 9.70
C ARG A 243 -2.45 3.55 10.99
N TYR A 244 -3.57 4.18 11.37
CA TYR A 244 -3.68 4.87 12.66
C TYR A 244 -3.66 3.91 13.85
N SER A 245 -4.34 2.75 13.76
CA SER A 245 -4.37 1.75 14.83
C SER A 245 -3.04 0.98 15.01
N GLY A 246 -2.19 0.94 13.98
CA GLY A 246 -0.88 0.26 13.98
C GLY A 246 0.29 1.10 14.48
N SER A 247 0.06 2.36 14.88
CA SER A 247 1.10 3.30 15.35
C SER A 247 1.77 2.92 16.68
N ASN A 248 1.43 1.76 17.28
CA ASN A 248 2.14 1.15 18.40
C ASN A 248 3.07 -0.03 18.01
N LEU A 249 3.29 -0.28 16.71
CA LEU A 249 4.23 -1.30 16.24
C LEU A 249 5.41 -0.65 15.51
N PRO A 250 6.66 -1.08 15.78
CA PRO A 250 7.86 -0.45 15.23
C PRO A 250 7.86 -0.53 13.70
N ASN A 251 8.17 0.61 13.09
CA ASN A 251 8.31 0.82 11.65
C ASN A 251 9.14 -0.30 11.01
N ILE A 252 8.51 -1.08 10.12
CA ILE A 252 9.20 -1.89 9.13
C ILE A 252 8.94 -1.23 7.77
N PHE A 253 9.74 -0.19 7.49
CA PHE A 253 10.24 0.08 6.15
C PHE A 253 11.73 -0.24 6.16
#